data_AF-A0A1Y1ZQI9-F1
#
_entry.id   AF-A0A1Y1ZQI9-F1
#
_cell.length_a   1.000
_cell.length_b   1.000
_cell.length_c   1.000
_cell.angle_alpha   90.00
_cell.angle_beta   90.00
_cell.angle_gamma   90.00
#
_symmetry.space_group_name_H-M   'P 1'
#
loop_
_entity.id
_entity.type
_entity.pdbx_description
1 polymer ?
#
loop_
_entity_poly.entity_id
_entity_poly.type
_entity_poly.pdbx_seq_one_letter_code
_entity_poly.pdbx_strand_id
1 'polypeptide(L)'
;MIDFTVTLGPPLIPTATVINRLAASPQKLQRTCNPSDYSPLCYEPVVLGIETKSPDGGSENGEVQLSVWAMAYFNRLRQLIQDPVATTLPLLLVADARWKLYLASDLAHEIHLIDAVDIGTTADIIGCYTILEALRVIFKWVEETYTPWFSEGLKPE
;
A
#
# COMPACT_ATOMS: atom_id res chain seq x y z
N MET A 1 5.03 -11.44 -3.77
CA MET A 1 3.62 -11.31 -3.40
C MET A 1 3.61 -10.87 -1.96
N ILE A 2 2.73 -9.95 -1.57
CA ILE A 2 2.62 -9.51 -0.17
C ILE A 2 1.60 -10.40 0.54
N ASP A 3 1.84 -10.70 1.82
CA ASP A 3 0.98 -11.64 2.57
C ASP A 3 -0.41 -11.06 2.86
N PHE A 4 -0.46 -9.81 3.34
CA PHE A 4 -1.71 -9.13 3.64
C PHE A 4 -1.72 -7.72 3.09
N THR A 5 -2.93 -7.19 2.93
CA THR A 5 -3.14 -5.81 2.51
C THR A 5 -4.40 -5.23 3.12
N VAL A 6 -4.39 -3.93 3.35
CA VAL A 6 -5.60 -3.14 3.58
C VAL A 6 -5.93 -2.41 2.29
N THR A 7 -7.20 -2.39 1.92
CA THR A 7 -7.70 -1.74 0.71
C THR A 7 -8.64 -0.59 1.04
N LEU A 8 -8.76 0.35 0.12
CA LEU A 8 -9.77 1.40 0.16
C LEU A 8 -10.95 0.98 -0.71
N GLY A 9 -12.11 0.77 -0.07
CA GLY A 9 -13.35 0.38 -0.75
C GLY A 9 -14.52 1.31 -0.42
N PRO A 10 -15.75 0.95 -0.84
CA PRO A 10 -16.96 1.67 -0.46
C PRO A 10 -17.14 1.71 1.07
N PRO A 11 -17.66 2.81 1.65
CA PRO A 11 -18.19 4.01 0.98
C PRO A 11 -17.13 5.08 0.67
N LEU A 12 -15.88 4.91 1.09
CA LEU A 12 -14.83 5.92 0.92
C LEU A 12 -14.50 6.16 -0.55
N ILE A 13 -14.51 5.10 -1.36
CA ILE A 13 -14.39 5.20 -2.80
C ILE A 13 -15.42 4.31 -3.51
N PRO A 14 -16.28 4.86 -4.38
CA PRO A 14 -17.17 4.04 -5.19
C PRO A 14 -16.38 3.20 -6.20
N THR A 15 -16.64 1.89 -6.23
CA THR A 15 -16.02 0.95 -7.18
C THR A 15 -16.17 1.41 -8.63
N ALA A 16 -17.32 2.01 -8.97
CA ALA A 16 -17.59 2.54 -10.31
C ALA A 16 -16.57 3.61 -10.75
N THR A 17 -16.08 4.46 -9.83
CA THR A 17 -15.07 5.48 -10.13
C THR A 17 -13.77 4.83 -10.58
N VAL A 18 -13.34 3.77 -9.90
CA VAL A 18 -12.13 3.02 -10.25
C VAL A 18 -12.30 2.30 -11.59
N ILE A 19 -13.43 1.64 -11.82
CA ILE A 19 -13.74 0.97 -13.09
C ILE A 19 -13.73 1.95 -14.26
N ASN A 20 -14.38 3.10 -14.10
CA ASN A 20 -14.45 4.12 -15.15
C ASN A 20 -13.05 4.66 -15.49
N ARG A 21 -12.20 4.92 -14.49
CA ARG A 21 -10.82 5.36 -14.73
C ARG A 21 -9.99 4.27 -15.44
N LEU A 22 -10.10 3.02 -15.02
CA LEU A 22 -9.43 1.89 -15.68
C LEU A 22 -9.87 1.74 -17.14
N ALA A 23 -11.16 1.90 -17.42
CA ALA A 23 -11.71 1.82 -18.77
C ALA A 23 -11.30 3.00 -19.66
N ALA A 24 -11.12 4.19 -19.08
CA ALA A 24 -10.69 5.39 -19.79
C ALA A 24 -9.17 5.46 -20.04
N SER A 25 -8.38 4.60 -19.39
CA SER A 25 -6.93 4.62 -19.53
C SER A 25 -6.48 4.35 -20.99
N PRO A 26 -5.62 5.19 -21.58
CA PRO A 26 -5.10 4.99 -22.94
C PRO A 26 -4.24 3.73 -23.06
N GLN A 27 -3.53 3.40 -21.99
CA GLN A 27 -2.78 2.16 -21.86
C GLN A 27 -3.80 1.08 -21.53
N LYS A 28 -3.77 -0.09 -22.20
CA LYS A 28 -4.64 -1.24 -21.90
C LYS A 28 -4.35 -1.79 -20.50
N LEU A 29 -4.71 -1.03 -19.47
CA LEU A 29 -4.58 -1.39 -18.08
C LEU A 29 -5.53 -2.56 -17.85
N GLN A 30 -4.97 -3.76 -17.83
CA GLN A 30 -5.73 -4.97 -17.55
C GLN A 30 -6.45 -4.79 -16.22
N ARG A 31 -7.79 -4.72 -16.23
CA ARG A 31 -8.83 -4.96 -15.19
C ARG A 31 -8.59 -4.60 -13.70
N THR A 32 -7.43 -4.13 -13.28
CA THR A 32 -7.06 -3.98 -11.86
C THR A 32 -6.41 -2.64 -11.54
N CYS A 33 -6.70 -2.01 -10.41
CA CYS A 33 -5.97 -0.83 -9.93
C CYS A 33 -4.68 -1.19 -9.17
N ASN A 34 -4.43 -2.47 -8.94
CA ASN A 34 -3.31 -3.01 -8.17
C ASN A 34 -2.40 -3.90 -9.05
N PRO A 35 -1.20 -4.29 -8.59
CA PRO A 35 -0.31 -5.20 -9.33
C PRO A 35 -0.72 -6.68 -9.21
N SER A 36 -2.01 -6.95 -8.98
CA SER A 36 -2.59 -8.30 -8.81
C SER A 36 -3.95 -8.38 -9.50
N ASP A 37 -4.24 -9.51 -10.12
CA ASP A 37 -5.52 -9.85 -10.75
C ASP A 37 -6.44 -10.67 -9.81
N TYR A 38 -6.04 -10.83 -8.54
CA TYR A 38 -6.89 -11.41 -7.52
C TYR A 38 -8.17 -10.56 -7.39
N SER A 39 -9.32 -11.17 -7.71
CA SER A 39 -10.60 -10.47 -7.90
C SER A 39 -10.95 -9.44 -6.82
N PRO A 40 -10.80 -9.72 -5.50
CA PRO A 40 -11.06 -8.72 -4.46
C PRO A 40 -10.20 -7.45 -4.55
N LEU A 41 -9.01 -7.53 -5.14
CA LEU A 41 -8.09 -6.39 -5.28
C LEU A 41 -8.25 -5.65 -6.60
N CYS A 42 -9.05 -6.13 -7.55
CA CYS A 42 -9.09 -5.50 -8.87
C CYS A 42 -9.56 -4.03 -8.83
N TYR A 43 -10.45 -3.68 -7.90
CA TYR A 43 -11.08 -2.35 -7.90
C TYR A 43 -10.94 -1.61 -6.56
N GLU A 44 -10.19 -2.17 -5.62
CA GLU A 44 -9.97 -1.57 -4.31
C GLU A 44 -8.48 -1.28 -4.13
N PRO A 45 -8.03 -0.02 -4.31
CA PRO A 45 -6.61 0.31 -4.25
C PRO A 45 -6.03 -0.05 -2.87
N VAL A 46 -4.85 -0.66 -2.89
CA VAL A 46 -4.10 -1.03 -1.69
C VAL A 46 -3.58 0.23 -0.99
N VAL A 47 -3.86 0.36 0.30
CA VAL A 47 -3.41 1.52 1.11
C VAL A 47 -2.35 1.16 2.15
N LEU A 48 -2.22 -0.12 2.46
CA LEU A 48 -1.23 -0.64 3.39
C LEU A 48 -0.85 -2.06 2.95
N GLY A 49 0.42 -2.26 2.60
CA GLY A 49 0.97 -3.60 2.38
C GLY A 49 1.57 -4.17 3.65
N ILE A 50 1.38 -5.46 3.94
CA ILE A 50 1.90 -6.12 5.13
C ILE A 50 2.59 -7.43 4.73
N GLU A 51 3.88 -7.51 5.00
CA GLU A 51 4.68 -8.72 4.81
C GLU A 51 4.95 -9.38 6.17
N THR A 52 4.83 -10.70 6.24
CA THR A 52 5.09 -11.45 7.47
C THR A 52 6.28 -12.39 7.31
N LYS A 53 7.05 -12.56 8.38
CA LYS A 53 8.18 -13.49 8.44
C LYS A 53 8.08 -14.38 9.66
N SER A 54 8.24 -15.68 9.42
CA SER A 54 8.35 -16.65 10.51
C SER A 54 9.67 -16.46 11.26
N PRO A 55 9.71 -16.82 12.56
CA PRO A 55 10.94 -16.77 13.36
C PRO A 55 12.10 -17.58 12.76
N ASP A 56 11.76 -18.70 12.12
CA ASP A 56 12.70 -19.63 11.48
C ASP A 56 12.79 -19.42 9.95
N GLY A 57 12.22 -18.34 9.43
CA GLY A 57 12.08 -18.07 8.00
C GLY A 57 13.43 -17.98 7.29
N GLY A 58 13.59 -18.78 6.23
CA GLY A 58 14.78 -18.84 5.39
C GLY A 58 15.17 -17.48 4.78
N SER A 59 16.38 -17.44 4.21
CA SER A 59 17.17 -16.26 3.81
C SER A 59 16.52 -15.16 2.95
N GLU A 60 15.23 -15.22 2.63
CA GLU A 60 14.54 -14.13 1.93
C GLU A 60 14.22 -12.97 2.88
N ASN A 61 14.95 -11.87 2.70
CA ASN A 61 14.72 -10.64 3.43
C ASN A 61 13.33 -10.07 3.06
N GLY A 62 12.41 -9.97 4.04
CA GLY A 62 11.06 -9.44 3.83
C GLY A 62 11.04 -8.01 3.25
N GLU A 63 12.09 -7.23 3.48
CA GLU A 63 12.28 -5.92 2.86
C GLU A 63 12.33 -6.00 1.32
N VAL A 64 12.93 -7.07 0.76
CA VAL A 64 13.01 -7.28 -0.68
C VAL A 64 11.61 -7.51 -1.25
N GLN A 65 10.80 -8.32 -0.58
CA GLN A 65 9.44 -8.60 -1.03
C GLN A 65 8.54 -7.36 -0.91
N LEU A 66 8.67 -6.58 0.17
CA LEU A 66 8.03 -5.27 0.30
C LEU A 66 8.45 -4.33 -0.82
N SER A 67 9.74 -4.26 -1.15
CA SER A 67 10.27 -3.41 -2.21
C SER A 67 9.72 -3.80 -3.59
N VAL A 68 9.68 -5.10 -3.91
CA VAL A 68 9.13 -5.59 -5.18
C VAL A 68 7.65 -5.26 -5.29
N TRP A 69 6.87 -5.45 -4.23
CA TRP A 69 5.46 -5.09 -4.21
C TRP A 69 5.25 -3.59 -4.37
N ALA A 70 5.98 -2.77 -3.61
CA ALA A 70 5.90 -1.32 -3.68
C ALA A 70 6.21 -0.82 -5.09
N MET A 71 7.31 -1.28 -5.69
CA MET A 71 7.67 -0.90 -7.06
C MET A 71 6.59 -1.29 -8.08
N ALA A 72 6.05 -2.50 -7.97
CA ALA A 72 4.97 -2.95 -8.86
C ALA A 72 3.72 -2.08 -8.70
N TYR A 73 3.37 -1.70 -7.47
CA TYR A 73 2.20 -0.88 -7.21
C TYR A 73 2.39 0.57 -7.63
N PHE A 74 3.55 1.18 -7.36
CA PHE A 74 3.88 2.53 -7.84
C PHE A 74 3.85 2.59 -9.37
N ASN A 75 4.41 1.60 -10.06
CA ASN A 75 4.28 1.51 -11.52
C ASN A 75 2.82 1.43 -11.98
N ARG A 76 1.94 0.80 -11.20
CA ARG A 76 0.51 0.78 -11.51
C ARG A 76 -0.14 2.16 -11.29
N LEU A 77 0.19 2.84 -10.19
CA LEU A 77 -0.30 4.18 -9.88
C LEU A 77 0.19 5.22 -10.89
N ARG A 78 1.42 5.09 -11.40
CA ARG A 78 1.97 5.93 -12.49
C ARG A 78 1.08 5.94 -13.72
N GLN A 79 0.61 4.75 -14.10
CA GLN A 79 -0.27 4.58 -15.25
C GLN A 79 -1.70 5.00 -14.96
N LEU A 80 -2.16 4.82 -13.72
CA LEU A 80 -3.55 5.06 -13.33
C LEU A 80 -3.84 6.54 -13.04
N ILE A 81 -2.91 7.23 -12.38
CA ILE A 81 -3.12 8.57 -11.84
C ILE A 81 -2.17 9.57 -12.49
N GLN A 82 -0.88 9.48 -12.15
CA GLN A 82 0.13 10.44 -12.59
C GLN A 82 1.53 9.84 -12.43
N ASP A 83 2.47 10.28 -13.27
CA ASP A 83 3.88 9.92 -13.19
C ASP A 83 4.73 11.19 -13.03
N PRO A 84 5.44 11.40 -11.90
CA PRO A 84 5.56 10.50 -10.74
C PRO A 84 4.36 10.55 -9.79
N VAL A 85 4.21 9.50 -8.98
CA VAL A 85 3.15 9.39 -7.96
C VAL A 85 3.45 10.33 -6.78
N ALA A 86 2.64 11.38 -6.59
CA ALA A 86 2.82 12.36 -5.52
C ALA A 86 2.21 11.94 -4.17
N THR A 87 2.46 10.70 -3.75
CA THR A 87 2.12 10.24 -2.39
C THR A 87 3.15 9.23 -1.88
N THR A 88 3.16 9.02 -0.57
CA THR A 88 3.99 8.02 0.10
C THR A 88 3.10 6.90 0.63
N LEU A 89 3.47 5.65 0.41
CA LEU A 89 2.69 4.50 0.84
C LEU A 89 3.29 3.83 2.08
N PRO A 90 2.49 3.58 3.13
CA PRO A 90 2.93 2.81 4.28
C PRO A 90 2.99 1.31 3.96
N LEU A 91 4.00 0.65 4.52
CA LEU A 91 4.24 -0.78 4.41
C LEU A 91 4.64 -1.31 5.79
N LEU A 92 4.16 -2.50 6.16
CA LEU A 92 4.53 -3.14 7.42
C LEU A 92 5.34 -4.40 7.17
N LEU A 93 6.42 -4.56 7.91
CA LEU A 93 7.12 -5.82 8.06
C LEU A 93 6.85 -6.35 9.47
N VAL A 94 6.24 -7.52 9.56
CA VAL A 94 5.98 -8.22 10.82
C VAL A 94 6.87 -9.45 10.88
N ALA A 95 7.85 -9.44 11.77
CA ALA A 95 8.76 -10.55 11.97
C ALA A 95 8.69 -11.02 13.43
N ASP A 96 8.30 -12.27 13.63
CA ASP A 96 7.96 -12.79 14.97
C ASP A 96 6.91 -11.87 15.64
N ALA A 97 7.21 -11.28 16.80
CA ALA A 97 6.32 -10.34 17.47
C ALA A 97 6.57 -8.88 17.06
N ARG A 98 7.63 -8.58 16.29
CA ARG A 98 8.08 -7.21 16.00
C ARG A 98 7.41 -6.65 14.76
N TRP A 99 6.99 -5.39 14.84
CA TRP A 99 6.32 -4.67 13.76
C TRP A 99 7.17 -3.45 13.38
N LYS A 100 7.56 -3.37 12.11
CA LYS A 100 8.28 -2.22 11.55
C LYS A 100 7.46 -1.54 10.46
N LEU A 101 7.42 -0.22 10.52
CA LEU A 101 6.85 0.63 9.49
C LEU A 101 7.93 1.06 8.51
N TYR A 102 7.67 0.79 7.24
CA TYR A 102 8.39 1.32 6.10
C TYR A 102 7.52 2.32 5.34
N LEU A 103 8.16 3.27 4.68
CA LEU A 103 7.50 4.22 3.78
C LEU A 103 8.09 4.07 2.38
N ALA A 104 7.22 3.92 1.38
CA ALA A 104 7.63 3.89 -0.02
C ALA A 104 7.26 5.19 -0.73
N SER A 105 8.19 5.78 -1.47
CA SER A 105 7.98 7.06 -2.17
C SER A 105 8.55 7.03 -3.58
N ASP A 106 7.86 7.68 -4.51
CA ASP A 106 8.27 7.81 -5.91
C ASP A 106 9.10 9.08 -6.13
N LEU A 107 10.38 8.90 -6.49
CA LEU A 107 11.30 9.99 -6.85
C LEU A 107 11.48 10.11 -8.38
N ALA A 108 10.44 9.74 -9.14
CA ALA A 108 10.37 9.66 -10.61
C ALA A 108 11.27 8.58 -11.23
N HIS A 109 12.56 8.59 -10.94
CA HIS A 109 13.50 7.64 -11.53
C HIS A 109 13.63 6.34 -10.73
N GLU A 110 13.23 6.37 -9.46
CA GLU A 110 13.32 5.25 -8.55
C GLU A 110 12.23 5.32 -7.47
N ILE A 111 11.92 4.15 -6.91
CA ILE A 111 11.04 4.04 -5.74
C ILE A 111 11.94 3.78 -4.54
N HIS A 112 11.90 4.68 -3.55
CA HIS A 112 12.64 4.55 -2.30
C HIS A 112 11.80 3.81 -1.29
N LEU A 113 12.42 2.85 -0.59
CA LEU A 113 11.87 2.24 0.62
C LEU A 113 12.66 2.77 1.83
N ILE A 114 11.97 3.44 2.74
CA ILE A 114 12.55 4.09 3.91
C ILE A 114 12.21 3.23 5.13
N ASP A 115 13.21 2.74 5.86
CA ASP A 115 13.04 2.18 7.22
C ASP A 115 12.67 3.33 8.14
N ALA A 116 11.37 3.46 8.43
CA ALA A 116 10.84 4.65 9.06
C ALA A 116 10.86 4.53 10.58
N VAL A 117 10.18 3.52 11.13
CA VAL A 117 9.93 3.40 12.57
C VAL A 117 9.73 1.93 12.99
N ASP A 118 10.38 1.50 14.08
CA ASP A 118 9.96 0.31 14.84
C ASP A 118 8.71 0.69 15.66
N ILE A 119 7.55 0.15 15.27
CA ILE A 119 6.25 0.52 15.87
C ILE A 119 5.88 -0.36 17.07
N GLY A 120 6.74 -1.31 17.45
CA GLY A 120 6.61 -2.07 18.68
C GLY A 120 6.57 -3.58 18.51
N THR A 121 5.99 -4.24 19.51
CA THR A 121 5.95 -5.69 19.61
C THR A 121 4.60 -6.19 20.10
N THR A 122 4.13 -7.34 19.61
CA THR A 122 2.96 -8.04 20.15
C THR A 122 3.29 -8.97 21.32
N ALA A 123 4.55 -9.00 21.77
CA ALA A 123 5.00 -9.83 22.88
C ALA A 123 4.52 -9.34 24.26
N ASP A 124 4.08 -8.09 24.37
CA ASP A 124 3.56 -7.51 25.60
C ASP A 124 2.43 -6.51 25.31
N ILE A 125 1.63 -6.23 26.34
CA ILE A 125 0.41 -5.41 26.21
C ILE A 125 0.72 -3.96 25.84
N ILE A 126 1.85 -3.40 26.30
CA ILE A 126 2.23 -2.02 25.99
C ILE A 126 2.64 -1.91 24.52
N GLY A 127 3.40 -2.88 24.02
CA GLY A 127 3.74 -2.99 22.61
C GLY A 127 2.49 -3.14 21.74
N CYS A 128 1.52 -3.98 22.14
CA CYS A 128 0.24 -4.11 21.45
C CYS A 128 -0.51 -2.77 21.34
N TYR A 129 -0.58 -2.00 22.43
CA TYR A 129 -1.21 -0.67 22.39
C TYR A 129 -0.44 0.32 21.52
N THR A 130 0.90 0.23 21.49
CA THR A 130 1.73 1.08 20.63
C THR A 130 1.45 0.80 19.14
N ILE A 131 1.39 -0.48 18.76
CA ILE A 131 1.01 -0.91 17.40
C ILE A 131 -0.39 -0.42 17.06
N LEU A 132 -1.35 -0.55 17.99
CA LEU A 132 -2.73 -0.08 17.78
C LEU A 132 -2.79 1.43 17.49
N GLU A 133 -2.07 2.26 18.27
CA GLU A 133 -2.02 3.69 18.01
C GLU A 133 -1.34 4.02 16.68
N ALA A 134 -0.25 3.32 16.32
CA ALA A 134 0.40 3.50 15.02
C ALA A 134 -0.56 3.20 13.85
N LEU A 135 -1.31 2.09 13.93
CA LEU A 135 -2.32 1.74 12.93
C LEU A 135 -3.43 2.80 12.84
N ARG A 136 -3.87 3.37 13.97
CA ARG A 136 -4.85 4.48 13.96
C ARG A 136 -4.31 5.71 13.24
N VAL A 137 -3.04 6.05 13.44
CA VAL A 137 -2.40 7.17 12.73
C VAL A 137 -2.34 6.88 11.23
N ILE A 138 -1.97 5.66 10.83
CA ILE A 138 -1.94 5.25 9.43
C ILE A 138 -3.33 5.36 8.80
N PHE A 139 -4.38 4.83 9.45
CA PHE A 139 -5.73 4.87 8.88
C PHE A 139 -6.34 6.27 8.87
N LYS A 140 -6.00 7.12 9.85
CA LYS A 140 -6.32 8.53 9.77
C LYS A 140 -5.70 9.19 8.53
N TRP A 141 -4.44 8.89 8.22
CA TRP A 141 -3.80 9.35 6.98
C TRP A 141 -4.49 8.79 5.73
N VAL A 142 -4.93 7.53 5.75
CA VAL A 142 -5.68 6.94 4.63
C VAL A 142 -6.95 7.74 4.34
N GLU A 143 -7.72 8.06 5.38
CA GLU A 143 -8.98 8.80 5.24
C GLU A 143 -8.75 10.27 4.87
N GLU A 144 -7.84 10.96 5.56
CA GLU A 144 -7.68 12.42 5.44
C GLU A 144 -6.75 12.85 4.30
N THR A 145 -5.81 11.99 3.86
CA THR A 145 -4.77 12.35 2.88
C THR A 145 -4.82 11.47 1.64
N TYR A 146 -4.77 10.14 1.79
CA TYR A 146 -4.71 9.24 0.64
C TYR A 146 -6.02 9.25 -0.16
N THR A 147 -7.17 9.15 0.52
CA THR A 147 -8.48 9.05 -0.12
C THR A 147 -8.79 10.28 -0.99
N PRO A 148 -8.61 11.52 -0.53
CA PRO A 148 -8.78 12.71 -1.38
C PRO A 148 -7.81 12.73 -2.57
N TRP A 149 -6.52 12.43 -2.34
CA TRP A 149 -5.51 12.41 -3.40
C TRP A 149 -5.85 11.40 -4.49
N PHE A 150 -6.18 10.17 -4.10
CA PHE A 150 -6.53 9.11 -5.04
C PHE A 150 -7.81 9.46 -5.81
N SER A 151 -8.83 9.95 -5.12
CA SER A 151 -10.10 10.32 -5.73
C SER A 151 -9.97 11.47 -6.74
N GLU A 152 -9.16 12.49 -6.44
CA GLU A 152 -8.86 13.57 -7.37
C GLU A 152 -8.13 13.02 -8.61
N GLY A 153 -7.15 12.15 -8.36
CA GLY A 153 -6.33 11.52 -9.39
C GLY A 153 -7.08 10.59 -10.35
N LEU A 154 -8.25 10.08 -9.98
CA LEU A 154 -9.10 9.29 -10.87
C LEU A 154 -9.93 10.13 -11.84
N LYS A 155 -10.02 11.45 -11.65
CA LYS A 155 -10.81 12.29 -12.56
C LYS A 155 -10.16 12.32 -13.96
N PRO A 156 -10.96 12.39 -15.04
CA PRO A 156 -10.42 12.63 -16.37
C PRO A 156 -9.70 13.99 -16.43
N GLU A 157 -8.68 14.08 -17.30
CA GLU A 157 -8.07 15.37 -17.68
C GLU A 157 -9.05 16.25 -18.47
#